data_AF-A0A3E0R1C0-F1
#
_entry.id   AF-A0A3E0R1C0-F1
#
_cell.length_a   1.000
_cell.length_b   1.000
_cell.length_c   1.000
_cell.angle_alpha   90.00
_cell.angle_beta   90.00
_cell.angle_gamma   90.00
#
_symmetry.space_group_name_H-M   'P 1'
#
loop_
_entity.id
_entity.type
_entity.pdbx_description
1 polymer ?
#
loop_
_entity_poly.entity_id
_entity_poly.type
_entity_poly.pdbx_seq_one_letter_code
_entity_poly.pdbx_strand_id
1 'polypeptide(L)' 'MKEKATLYKRLKPNYLNKLVEARQDFPNMVAAAERAMDKNVWVIDLTVGEMCTICDVLGIDWNNIFLIFEYE' A
#
# COMPACT_ATOMS: atom_id res chain seq x y z
N MET A 1 -22.30 5.51 -10.68
CA MET A 1 -21.24 6.08 -9.81
C MET A 1 -19.91 5.67 -10.39
N LYS A 2 -18.92 6.57 -10.53
CA LYS A 2 -17.56 6.15 -10.91
C LYS A 2 -16.99 5.32 -9.76
N GLU A 3 -16.45 4.13 -10.04
CA GLU A 3 -15.76 3.36 -9.01
C GLU A 3 -14.56 4.15 -8.51
N LYS A 4 -14.43 4.22 -7.18
CA LYS A 4 -13.31 4.86 -6.51
C LYS A 4 -12.04 4.03 -6.72
N ALA A 5 -10.91 4.70 -6.92
CA ALA A 5 -9.65 4.00 -7.15
C ALA A 5 -9.11 3.43 -5.82
N THR A 6 -8.73 2.16 -5.83
CA THR A 6 -8.13 1.47 -4.68
C THR A 6 -6.80 2.13 -4.30
N LEU A 7 -6.34 1.92 -3.06
CA LEU A 7 -5.05 2.42 -2.62
C LEU A 7 -3.92 1.92 -3.54
N TYR A 8 -4.02 0.69 -4.04
CA TYR A 8 -3.03 0.13 -4.95
C TYR A 8 -2.93 0.94 -6.25
N LYS A 9 -4.07 1.28 -6.85
CA LYS A 9 -4.12 2.11 -8.08
C LYS A 9 -3.63 3.53 -7.87
N ARG A 10 -3.70 4.03 -6.64
CA ARG A 10 -3.23 5.37 -6.26
C ARG A 10 -1.82 5.35 -5.71
N LEU A 11 -1.13 4.21 -5.64
CA LEU A 11 0.22 4.15 -5.10
C LEU A 11 1.18 4.90 -6.03
N LYS A 12 1.96 5.86 -5.49
CA LYS A 12 2.90 6.62 -6.30
C LYS A 12 3.95 5.71 -6.94
N PRO A 13 4.43 6.02 -8.17
CA PRO A 13 5.32 5.14 -8.93
C PRO A 13 6.60 4.71 -8.19
N ASN A 14 7.17 5.59 -7.37
CA ASN A 14 8.38 5.28 -6.60
C ASN A 14 8.15 4.16 -5.56
N TYR A 15 6.95 4.06 -4.98
CA TYR A 15 6.61 2.99 -4.04
C TYR A 15 6.18 1.70 -4.75
N LEU A 16 5.67 1.81 -5.98
CA LEU A 16 5.44 0.64 -6.82
C LEU A 16 6.76 -0.09 -7.13
N ASN A 17 7.83 0.66 -7.44
CA ASN A 17 9.16 0.08 -7.63
C ASN A 17 9.67 -0.63 -6.37
N LYS A 18 9.47 -0.03 -5.19
CA LYS A 18 9.82 -0.67 -3.92
C LYS A 18 9.07 -1.99 -3.68
N LEU A 19 7.80 -2.09 -4.07
CA LEU A 19 7.06 -3.37 -4.00
C LEU A 19 7.70 -4.45 -4.88
N VAL A 20 8.12 -4.06 -6.09
CA VAL A 20 8.78 -4.98 -7.04
C VAL A 20 10.13 -5.46 -6.48
N GLU A 21 10.93 -4.55 -5.93
CA GLU A 21 12.21 -4.87 -5.27
C GLU A 21 11.99 -5.78 -4.06
N ALA A 22 11.11 -5.40 -3.13
CA ALA A 22 10.82 -6.16 -1.91
C ALA A 22 10.23 -7.55 -2.18
N ARG A 23 9.66 -7.80 -3.37
CA ARG A 23 9.07 -9.11 -3.71
C ARG A 23 10.12 -10.22 -3.79
N GLN A 24 11.37 -9.88 -4.14
CA GLN A 24 12.44 -10.86 -4.22
C GLN A 24 12.73 -11.48 -2.84
N ASP A 25 12.72 -10.64 -1.81
CA ASP A 25 13.09 -11.04 -0.45
C ASP A 25 11.87 -11.46 0.39
N PHE A 26 10.72 -10.80 0.19
CA PHE A 26 9.53 -10.96 1.05
C PHE A 26 8.22 -11.17 0.25
N PRO A 27 8.13 -12.18 -0.62
CA PRO A 27 7.01 -12.35 -1.55
C PRO A 27 5.64 -12.42 -0.86
N ASN A 28 5.56 -13.07 0.30
CA ASN A 28 4.31 -13.21 1.06
C ASN A 28 3.86 -11.90 1.72
N MET A 29 4.81 -11.09 2.21
CA MET A 29 4.50 -9.79 2.80
C MET A 29 4.08 -8.79 1.73
N VAL A 30 4.75 -8.79 0.57
CA VAL A 30 4.34 -7.99 -0.59
C VAL A 30 2.93 -8.37 -1.03
N ALA A 31 2.64 -9.67 -1.18
CA ALA A 31 1.29 -10.11 -1.54
C ALA A 31 0.22 -9.72 -0.50
N ALA A 32 0.57 -9.66 0.78
CA ALA A 32 -0.33 -9.16 1.83
C ALA A 32 -0.57 -7.64 1.71
N ALA A 33 0.49 -6.85 1.52
CA ALA A 33 0.39 -5.40 1.31
C ALA A 33 -0.44 -5.06 0.05
N GLU A 34 -0.21 -5.74 -1.06
CA GLU A 34 -0.97 -5.55 -2.30
C GLU A 34 -2.45 -5.87 -2.12
N ARG A 35 -2.78 -6.99 -1.47
CA ARG A 35 -4.18 -7.34 -1.18
C ARG A 35 -4.85 -6.34 -0.26
N ALA A 36 -4.14 -5.83 0.75
CA ALA A 36 -4.66 -4.79 1.62
C ALA A 36 -4.95 -3.49 0.85
N MET A 37 -4.00 -3.07 0.00
CA MET A 37 -4.16 -1.86 -0.82
C MET A 37 -5.24 -2.00 -1.90
N ASP A 38 -5.45 -3.20 -2.47
CA ASP A 38 -6.43 -3.41 -3.53
C ASP A 38 -7.86 -3.58 -2.99
N LYS A 39 -8.01 -4.05 -1.75
CA LYS A 39 -9.32 -4.15 -1.08
C LYS A 39 -9.83 -2.84 -0.51
N ASN A 40 -8.93 -1.92 -0.20
CA ASN A 40 -9.25 -0.69 0.51
C ASN A 40 -9.21 0.51 -0.42
N VAL A 41 -10.18 1.41 -0.25
CA VAL A 41 -10.20 2.70 -0.91
C VAL A 41 -9.53 3.74 -0.02
N TRP A 42 -9.76 3.75 1.29
CA TRP A 42 -9.16 4.73 2.19
C TRP A 42 -8.15 4.11 3.14
N VAL A 43 -7.14 4.90 3.53
CA VAL A 43 -6.18 4.50 4.57
C VAL A 43 -6.87 4.20 5.89
N ILE A 44 -7.95 4.94 6.23
CA ILE A 44 -8.70 4.75 7.48
C ILE A 44 -9.43 3.41 7.54
N ASP A 45 -9.66 2.76 6.40
CA ASP A 45 -10.30 1.44 6.33
C ASP A 45 -9.31 0.30 6.62
N LEU A 46 -8.00 0.59 6.61
CA LEU A 46 -6.97 -0.40 6.91
C LEU A 46 -7.00 -0.79 8.38
N THR A 47 -6.89 -2.09 8.64
CA THR A 47 -6.52 -2.57 9.97
C THR A 47 -5.11 -2.13 10.33
N VAL A 48 -4.80 -2.06 11.62
CA VAL A 48 -3.43 -1.76 12.10
C VAL A 48 -2.41 -2.73 11.49
N GLY A 49 -2.76 -4.02 11.37
CA GLY A 49 -1.87 -5.02 10.78
C GLY A 49 -1.61 -4.80 9.29
N GLU A 50 -2.63 -4.41 8.52
CA GLU A 50 -2.47 -4.07 7.10
C GLU A 50 -1.61 -2.81 6.92
N MET A 51 -1.85 -1.79 7.73
CA MET A 51 -1.04 -0.56 7.74
C MET A 51 0.43 -0.88 8.04
N CYS A 52 0.72 -1.65 9.10
CA CYS A 52 2.08 -2.08 9.42
C CYS A 52 2.72 -2.86 8.28
N THR A 53 2.00 -3.82 7.69
CA THR A 53 2.51 -4.63 6.58
C THR A 53 2.89 -3.77 5.37
N ILE A 54 2.04 -2.80 5.00
CA ILE A 54 2.31 -1.86 3.90
C ILE A 54 3.54 -1.01 4.23
N CYS A 55 3.61 -0.47 5.45
CA CYS A 55 4.70 0.39 5.88
C CYS A 55 6.05 -0.33 5.92
N ASP A 56 6.08 -1.56 6.44
CA ASP A 56 7.28 -2.39 6.53
C ASP A 56 7.81 -2.73 5.13
N VAL A 57 6.92 -3.14 4.21
CA VAL A 57 7.30 -3.48 2.82
C VAL A 57 7.83 -2.26 2.07
N LEU A 58 7.23 -1.09 2.28
CA LEU A 58 7.59 0.14 1.56
C LEU A 58 8.71 0.94 2.25
N GLY A 59 9.15 0.50 3.43
CA GLY A 59 10.13 1.20 4.25
C GLY A 59 9.71 2.63 4.56
N ILE A 60 8.49 2.81 5.07
CA ILE A 60 7.93 4.11 5.45
C ILE A 60 7.47 4.12 6.90
N ASP A 61 7.54 5.29 7.53
CA ASP A 61 6.92 5.53 8.83
C ASP A 61 5.39 5.52 8.68
N TRP A 62 4.71 4.79 9.57
CA TRP A 62 3.25 4.69 9.65
C TRP A 62 2.51 6.05 9.72
N ASN A 63 3.12 7.08 10.32
CA ASN A 63 2.53 8.43 10.36
C ASN A 63 2.51 9.11 8.99
N ASN A 64 3.21 8.56 7.99
CA ASN A 64 3.33 9.12 6.65
C ASN A 64 2.60 8.28 5.58
N ILE A 65 1.83 7.26 5.96
CA ILE A 65 1.18 6.35 5.00
C ILE A 65 0.20 7.06 4.05
N PHE A 66 -0.44 8.16 4.45
CA PHE A 66 -1.29 8.91 3.53
C PHE A 66 -0.51 9.61 2.41
N LEU A 67 0.80 9.87 2.60
CA LEU A 67 1.64 10.59 1.64
C LEU A 67 2.10 9.72 0.47
N ILE A 68 1.97 8.39 0.56
CA ILE A 68 2.42 7.47 -0.50
C ILE A 68 1.39 7.25 -1.61
N PHE A 69 0.16 7.72 -1.39
CA PHE A 69 -0.94 7.62 -2.34
C PHE A 69 -1.20 8.97 -3.04
N GLU A 70 -1.70 8.90 -4.27
CA GLU A 70 -2.22 10.02 -5.03
C GLU A 70 -3.64 10.37 -4.54
N TYR A 71 -4.01 11.66 -4.66
CA TYR A 71 -5.36 12.12 -4.32
C TYR A 71 -6.38 11.57 -5.33
N GLU A 72 -7.60 11.28 -4.87
CA GLU A 72 -8.74 10.98 -5.77
C GLU A 72 -9.13 12.19 -6.63
#